data_AF-J3DNM3-F1
#
_entry.id   AF-J3DNM3-F1
#
_cell.length_a   1.000
_cell.length_b   1.000
_cell.length_c   1.000
_cell.angle_alpha   90.00
_cell.angle_beta   90.00
_cell.angle_gamma   90.00
#
_symmetry.space_group_name_H-M   'P 1'
#
loop_
_entity.id
_entity.type
_entity.pdbx_description
1 polymer ?
#
loop_
_entity_poly.entity_id
_entity_poly.type
_entity_poly.pdbx_seq_one_letter_code
_entity_poly.pdbx_strand_id
1 'polypeptide(L)' 'MMSSIEDEIATRLAAAGVVPLIGGLVPEPATADLLGYAPSYLRRLAADGLAPIPFVRRGNRRFYKITDIARFATDTAA' A
#
# COMPACT_ATOMS: atom_id res chain seq x y z
N MET A 1 -7.36 -18.18 -4.15
CA MET A 1 -6.72 -18.23 -2.82
C MET A 1 -6.01 -16.91 -2.63
N MET A 2 -6.33 -16.16 -1.57
CA MET A 2 -5.48 -15.03 -1.18
C MET A 2 -4.10 -15.58 -0.84
N SER A 3 -3.04 -14.93 -1.32
CA SER A 3 -1.68 -15.36 -1.01
C SER A 3 -1.38 -15.13 0.47
N SER A 4 -0.44 -15.89 1.06
CA SER A 4 -0.02 -15.72 2.47
C SER A 4 0.31 -14.26 2.83
N ILE A 5 0.82 -13.48 1.87
CA ILE A 5 1.16 -12.07 2.06
C ILE A 5 -0.09 -11.18 2.06
N GLU A 6 -1.07 -11.44 1.19
CA GLU A 6 -2.32 -10.67 1.18
C GLU A 6 -3.13 -10.85 2.47
N ASP A 7 -3.14 -12.07 3.03
CA ASP A 7 -3.76 -12.37 4.33
C ASP A 7 -3.02 -11.70 5.49
N GLU A 8 -1.68 -11.66 5.44
CA GLU A 8 -0.87 -10.93 6.42
C GLU A 8 -1.15 -9.42 6.34
N ILE A 9 -1.18 -8.84 5.14
CA ILE A 9 -1.51 -7.43 4.92
C ILE A 9 -2.90 -7.13 5.49
N ALA A 10 -3.91 -7.97 5.18
CA ALA A 10 -5.27 -7.79 5.68
C ALA A 10 -5.32 -7.82 7.22
N THR A 11 -4.59 -8.75 7.84
CA THR A 11 -4.48 -8.88 9.30
C THR A 11 -3.86 -7.64 9.94
N ARG A 12 -2.75 -7.15 9.38
CA ARG A 12 -2.06 -5.95 9.89
C ARG A 12 -2.91 -4.69 9.72
N LEU A 13 -3.62 -4.55 8.60
CA LEU A 13 -4.54 -3.44 8.37
C LEU A 13 -5.69 -3.45 9.38
N ALA A 14 -6.28 -4.63 9.63
CA ALA A 14 -7.34 -4.78 10.63
C ALA A 14 -6.83 -4.41 12.04
N ALA A 15 -5.63 -4.87 12.42
CA ALA A 15 -5.01 -4.51 13.70
C ALA A 15 -4.74 -3.00 13.85
N ALA A 16 -4.46 -2.31 12.74
CA ALA A 16 -4.30 -0.85 12.69
C ALA A 16 -5.64 -0.09 12.61
N GLY A 17 -6.79 -0.77 12.64
CA GLY A 17 -8.11 -0.15 12.49
C GLY A 17 -8.39 0.40 11.09
N VAL A 18 -7.66 -0.07 10.07
CA VAL A 18 -7.78 0.38 8.69
C VAL A 18 -8.66 -0.61 7.92
N VAL A 19 -9.78 -0.12 7.41
CA VAL A 19 -10.65 -0.88 6.50
C VAL A 19 -10.35 -0.43 5.07
N PRO A 20 -9.83 -1.32 4.19
CA PRO A 20 -9.64 -1.01 2.78
C PRO A 20 -10.96 -0.63 2.11
N LEU A 21 -10.92 0.32 1.18
CA LEU A 21 -12.11 0.63 0.37
C LEU A 21 -12.38 -0.50 -0.64
N ILE A 22 -13.59 -0.48 -1.21
CA ILE A 22 -14.00 -1.38 -2.30
C ILE A 22 -12.92 -1.42 -3.38
N GLY A 23 -12.54 -2.64 -3.78
CA GLY A 23 -11.42 -2.89 -4.69
C GLY A 23 -10.06 -3.06 -4.00
N GLY A 24 -10.04 -3.22 -2.67
CA GLY A 24 -8.82 -3.45 -1.90
C GLY A 24 -7.92 -2.22 -1.85
N LEU A 25 -8.50 -1.02 -1.79
CA LEU A 25 -7.77 0.23 -1.84
C LEU A 25 -7.40 0.70 -0.43
N VAL A 26 -6.10 0.69 -0.15
CA VAL A 26 -5.48 1.06 1.13
C VAL A 26 -5.04 2.53 1.09
N PRO A 27 -5.36 3.37 2.10
CA PRO A 27 -4.89 4.75 2.17
C PRO A 27 -3.37 4.85 2.27
N GLU A 28 -2.78 5.89 1.66
CA GLU A 28 -1.33 6.14 1.67
C GLU A 28 -0.65 6.04 3.04
N PRO A 29 -1.19 6.60 4.15
CA PRO A 29 -0.54 6.46 5.45
C PRO A 29 -0.41 4.99 5.88
N ALA A 30 -1.50 4.22 5.75
CA ALA A 30 -1.51 2.81 6.12
C ALA A 30 -0.59 1.97 5.21
N THR A 31 -0.52 2.29 3.91
CA THR A 31 0.43 1.65 3.01
C THR A 31 1.87 1.96 3.39
N ALA A 32 2.18 3.20 3.74
CA ALA A 32 3.52 3.60 4.16
C ALA A 32 3.92 2.88 5.45
N ASP A 33 3.02 2.83 6.45
CA ASP A 33 3.24 2.14 7.72
C ASP A 33 3.47 0.64 7.52
N LEU A 34 2.66 -0.02 6.68
CA LEU A 34 2.83 -1.44 6.33
C LEU A 34 4.21 -1.76 5.76
N LEU A 35 4.74 -0.85 4.94
CA LEU A 35 5.99 -1.02 4.21
C LEU A 35 7.20 -0.43 4.96
N GLY A 36 7.00 0.12 6.17
CA GLY A 36 8.07 0.72 6.96
C GLY A 36 8.60 2.05 6.41
N TYR A 37 7.79 2.81 5.67
CA TYR A 37 8.17 4.11 5.11
C TYR A 37 7.39 5.27 5.73
N ALA A 38 7.96 6.47 5.66
CA ALA A 38 7.20 7.70 5.89
C ALA A 38 6.31 8.02 4.66
N PRO A 39 5.08 8.52 4.82
CA PRO A 39 4.24 8.90 3.68
C PRO A 39 4.91 9.92 2.75
N SER A 40 5.69 10.87 3.31
CA SER A 40 6.46 11.86 2.53
C SER A 40 7.46 11.22 1.58
N TYR A 41 8.04 10.08 1.94
CA TYR A 41 8.96 9.33 1.08
C TYR A 41 8.24 8.82 -0.19
N LEU A 42 7.08 8.19 -0.03
CA LEU A 42 6.25 7.73 -1.15
C LEU A 42 5.80 8.90 -2.04
N ARG A 43 5.43 10.02 -1.44
CA ARG A 43 5.03 11.23 -2.17
C ARG A 43 6.16 11.81 -3.01
N ARG A 44 7.38 11.86 -2.44
CA ARG A 44 8.58 12.35 -3.13
C ARG A 44 8.89 11.48 -4.34
N LEU A 45 8.98 10.16 -4.16
CA LEU A 45 9.19 9.23 -5.27
C LEU A 45 8.12 9.38 -6.36
N ALA A 46 6.86 9.51 -5.98
CA ALA A 46 5.78 9.73 -6.94
C ALA A 46 5.87 11.09 -7.67
N ALA A 47 6.37 12.15 -7.01
CA ALA A 47 6.58 13.45 -7.63
C ALA A 47 7.74 13.42 -8.63
N ASP A 48 8.77 12.62 -8.33
CA ASP A 48 9.95 12.41 -9.18
C ASP A 48 9.66 11.44 -10.35
N GLY A 49 8.44 10.91 -10.47
CA GLY A 49 8.07 9.92 -11.49
C GLY A 49 8.57 8.50 -11.21
N LEU A 50 9.07 8.25 -10.01
CA LEU A 50 9.70 7.00 -9.55
C LEU A 50 8.83 6.25 -8.56
N ALA A 51 7.49 6.34 -8.68
CA ALA A 51 6.58 5.68 -7.75
C ALA A 51 6.82 4.15 -7.77
N PRO A 52 7.20 3.52 -6.64
CA PRO A 52 7.54 2.09 -6.61
C PRO A 52 6.29 1.20 -6.67
N ILE A 53 5.13 1.76 -6.30
CA ILE A 53 3.84 1.07 -6.30
C ILE A 53 2.83 1.95 -7.04
N PRO A 54 2.08 1.40 -8.01
CA PRO A 54 0.96 2.10 -8.63
C PRO A 54 -0.04 2.58 -7.60
N PHE A 55 -0.57 3.78 -7.80
CA PHE A 55 -1.62 4.34 -6.94
C PHE A 55 -2.73 4.98 -7.78
N VAL A 56 -3.92 5.02 -7.20
CA VAL A 56 -5.05 5.79 -7.69
C VAL A 56 -5.27 7.01 -6.81
N ARG A 57 -5.62 8.14 -7.44
CA ARG A 57 -6.01 9.35 -6.71
C ARG A 57 -7.53 9.38 -6.55
N ARG A 58 -7.99 9.76 -5.35
CA ARG A 58 -9.37 10.19 -5.09
C ARG A 58 -9.31 11.54 -4.39
N GLY A 59 -9.55 12.61 -5.15
CA GLY A 59 -9.20 13.97 -4.74
C GLY A 59 -7.69 14.10 -4.50
N ASN A 60 -7.31 14.72 -3.37
CA ASN A 60 -5.90 14.87 -2.99
C ASN A 60 -5.32 13.67 -2.20
N ARG A 61 -6.06 12.55 -2.13
CA ARG A 61 -5.65 11.33 -1.42
C ARG A 61 -5.19 10.27 -2.40
N ARG A 62 -4.07 9.60 -2.09
CA ARG A 62 -3.60 8.41 -2.81
C ARG A 62 -4.07 7.13 -2.12
N PHE A 63 -4.39 6.14 -2.94
CA PHE A 63 -4.75 4.80 -2.50
C PHE A 63 -4.00 3.75 -3.32
N TYR A 64 -3.63 2.66 -2.67
CA TYR A 64 -2.82 1.59 -3.22
C TYR A 64 -3.61 0.29 -3.18
N LYS A 65 -3.53 -0.54 -4.22
CA LYS A 65 -4.21 -1.84 -4.20
C LYS A 65 -3.42 -2.82 -3.33
N ILE A 66 -4.10 -3.60 -2.50
CA ILE A 66 -3.48 -4.68 -1.71
C ILE A 66 -2.62 -5.59 -2.59
N THR A 67 -3.07 -5.95 -3.79
CA THR A 67 -2.33 -6.79 -4.73
C THR A 67 -1.00 -6.18 -5.18
N ASP A 68 -0.95 -4.85 -5.36
CA ASP A 68 0.28 -4.16 -5.76
C ASP A 68 1.23 -3.97 -4.58
N ILE A 69 0.68 -3.77 -3.37
CA ILE A 69 1.46 -3.80 -2.12
C ILE A 69 2.11 -5.18 -1.92
N ALA A 70 1.33 -6.25 -2.08
CA ALA A 70 1.80 -7.62 -1.94
C ALA A 70 2.89 -7.97 -2.95
N ARG A 71 2.71 -7.56 -4.22
CA ARG A 71 3.73 -7.72 -5.27
C ARG A 71 5.03 -7.00 -4.87
N PHE A 72 4.94 -5.72 -4.50
CA PHE A 72 6.12 -4.94 -4.11
C PHE A 72 6.87 -5.56 -2.91
N ALA A 73 6.13 -6.00 -1.88
CA ALA A 73 6.73 -6.63 -0.71
C ALA A 73 7.44 -7.95 -1.04
N THR A 74 6.86 -8.73 -1.96
CA THR A 74 7.44 -10.01 -2.41
C THR A 74 8.69 -9.77 -3.26
N ASP A 75 8.62 -8.86 -4.23
CA ASP A 75 9.73 -8.56 -5.15
C ASP A 75 10.93 -7.93 -4.42
N THR A 76 10.70 -7.21 -3.33
CA THR A 76 11.77 -6.58 -2.53
C THR A 76 12.43 -7.57 -1.55
N ALA A 77 11.77 -8.67 -1.21
CA ALA A 77 12.28 -9.69 -0.28
C ALA A 77 13.09 -10.80 -0.96
N ALA A 78 13.02 -10.90 -2.29
CA ALA A 78 13.76 -11.87 -3.11
C ALA A 78 15.15 -11.34 -3.48
#